data_AF-A0A1Q8FZQ0-F1
#
_entry.id   AF-A0A1Q8FZQ0-F1
#
_cell.length_a   1.000
_cell.length_b   1.000
_cell.length_c   1.000
_cell.angle_alpha   90.00
_cell.angle_beta   90.00
_cell.angle_gamma   90.00
#
_symmetry.space_group_name_H-M   'P 1'
#
loop_
_entity.id
_entity.type
_entity.pdbx_description
1 polymer ?
#
loop_
_entity_poly.entity_id
_entity_poly.type
_entity_poly.pdbx_seq_one_letter_code
_entity_poly.pdbx_strand_id
1 'polypeptide(L)'
;MFVSLIVGLAGLAATEFPDDPEQYSVWMQQACRIQQVGHSGGEPVDHTEFCACFDTALREAASPAIYRVFALGSQGAVREQGMIEDWEAARDTAAVEAAALPPTDQAQFTSLLQGGLGRCMHLSHQGE
;
A
#
# COMPACT_ATOMS: atom_id res chain seq x y z
N MET A 1 0.76 -18.34 49.00
CA MET A 1 1.01 -16.99 48.47
C MET A 1 2.50 -16.94 48.15
N PHE A 2 3.03 -16.83 46.93
CA PHE A 2 2.54 -16.16 45.72
C PHE A 2 2.43 -17.11 44.52
N VAL A 3 1.48 -16.78 43.66
CA VAL A 3 1.16 -17.38 42.38
C VAL A 3 2.10 -16.85 41.30
N SER A 4 2.40 -17.72 40.34
CA SER A 4 2.91 -17.54 38.98
C SER A 4 2.93 -16.13 38.38
N LEU A 5 3.97 -15.86 37.60
CA LEU A 5 3.81 -15.19 36.30
C LEU A 5 4.91 -15.68 35.33
N ILE A 6 4.60 -16.78 34.65
CA ILE A 6 5.14 -17.07 33.33
C ILE A 6 4.50 -16.02 32.42
N VAL A 7 5.20 -14.92 32.15
CA VAL A 7 4.82 -14.03 31.06
C VAL A 7 5.17 -14.78 29.79
N GLY A 8 4.15 -15.43 29.23
CA GLY A 8 4.19 -15.93 27.88
C GLY A 8 4.55 -14.78 26.97
N LEU A 9 5.66 -14.93 26.25
CA LEU A 9 5.82 -14.32 24.94
C LEU A 9 4.66 -14.86 24.10
N ALA A 10 3.53 -14.17 24.17
CA ALA A 10 2.47 -14.32 23.19
C ALA A 10 3.15 -14.12 21.85
N GLY A 11 3.18 -15.18 21.04
CA GLY A 11 3.65 -15.11 19.68
C GLY A 11 2.92 -13.95 19.02
N LEU A 12 3.68 -12.92 18.66
CA LEU A 12 3.36 -12.13 17.49
C LEU A 12 3.26 -13.18 16.39
N ALA A 13 2.04 -13.62 16.08
CA ALA A 13 1.78 -14.17 14.78
C ALA A 13 2.07 -12.99 13.86
N ALA A 14 3.33 -12.89 13.41
CA ALA A 14 3.65 -12.04 12.29
C ALA A 14 2.74 -12.56 11.19
N THR A 15 1.69 -11.81 10.87
CA THR A 15 0.98 -11.98 9.62
C THR A 15 2.03 -11.68 8.57
N GLU A 16 2.76 -12.72 8.16
CA GLU A 16 3.77 -12.61 7.12
C GLU A 16 3.02 -12.38 5.82
N PHE A 17 2.87 -11.11 5.45
CA PHE A 17 2.41 -10.75 4.13
C PHE A 17 3.42 -11.30 3.12
N PRO A 18 2.94 -12.00 2.06
CA PRO A 18 3.79 -12.63 1.07
C PRO A 18 4.80 -11.64 0.51
N ASP A 19 6.04 -12.10 0.31
CA ASP A 19 7.07 -11.32 -0.36
C ASP A 19 7.04 -11.52 -1.88
N ASP A 20 5.94 -11.08 -2.50
CA ASP A 20 5.68 -11.26 -3.93
C ASP A 20 5.38 -9.90 -4.61
N PRO A 21 6.32 -9.38 -5.42
CA PRO A 21 6.13 -8.13 -6.17
C PRO A 21 4.92 -8.12 -7.11
N GLU A 22 4.51 -9.27 -7.66
CA GLU A 22 3.32 -9.33 -8.51
C GLU A 22 2.05 -9.17 -7.66
N GLN A 23 2.01 -9.79 -6.48
CA GLN A 23 0.92 -9.60 -5.53
C GLN A 23 0.81 -8.14 -5.04
N TYR A 24 1.95 -7.46 -4.84
CA TYR A 24 1.97 -6.03 -4.49
C TYR A 24 1.38 -5.16 -5.58
N SER A 25 1.69 -5.44 -6.85
CA SER A 25 1.12 -4.72 -7.99
C SER A 25 -0.39 -4.89 -8.07
N VAL A 26 -0.89 -6.11 -7.85
CA VAL A 26 -2.33 -6.36 -7.76
C VAL A 26 -2.97 -5.52 -6.66
N TRP A 27 -2.38 -5.50 -5.45
CA TRP A 27 -2.86 -4.70 -4.33
C TRP A 27 -2.82 -3.19 -4.60
N MET A 28 -1.72 -2.69 -5.18
CA MET A 28 -1.55 -1.27 -5.50
C MET A 28 -2.59 -0.80 -6.50
N GLN A 29 -2.76 -1.53 -7.60
CA GLN A 29 -3.72 -1.16 -8.63
C GLN A 29 -5.17 -1.24 -8.11
N GLN A 30 -5.48 -2.23 -7.27
CA GLN A 30 -6.80 -2.38 -6.68
C GLN A 30 -7.13 -1.24 -5.70
N ALA A 31 -6.21 -0.91 -4.80
CA ALA A 31 -6.39 0.20 -3.88
C ALA A 31 -6.47 1.54 -4.62
N CYS A 32 -5.66 1.74 -5.66
CA CYS A 32 -5.74 2.92 -6.52
C CYS A 32 -7.14 3.07 -7.13
N ARG A 33 -7.71 2.02 -7.72
CA ARG A 33 -9.06 2.09 -8.32
C ARG A 33 -10.12 2.45 -7.29
N ILE A 34 -10.09 1.87 -6.09
CA ILE A 34 -11.01 2.22 -5.01
C ILE A 34 -10.89 3.71 -4.65
N GLN A 35 -9.67 4.19 -4.47
CA GLN A 35 -9.43 5.59 -4.11
C GLN A 35 -9.88 6.54 -5.23
N GLN A 36 -9.64 6.19 -6.49
CA GLN A 36 -10.07 6.99 -7.63
C GLN A 36 -11.59 7.02 -7.80
N VAL A 37 -12.28 5.88 -7.63
CA VAL A 37 -13.75 5.85 -7.60
C VAL A 37 -14.29 6.72 -6.46
N GLY A 38 -13.70 6.61 -5.26
CA GLY A 38 -14.11 7.43 -4.12
C GLY A 38 -13.83 8.93 -4.29
N HIS A 39 -12.82 9.30 -5.08
CA HIS A 39 -12.42 10.70 -5.29
C HIS A 39 -13.12 11.36 -6.48
N SER A 40 -13.23 10.64 -7.60
CA SER A 40 -13.61 11.18 -8.92
C SER A 40 -14.91 10.57 -9.45
N GLY A 41 -15.50 9.60 -8.76
CA GLY A 41 -16.67 8.85 -9.24
C GLY A 41 -16.33 7.84 -10.35
N GLY A 42 -17.34 7.46 -11.13
CA GLY A 42 -17.23 6.45 -12.18
C GLY A 42 -17.15 5.02 -11.64
N GLU A 43 -16.86 4.09 -12.54
CA GLU A 43 -16.70 2.66 -12.25
C GLU A 43 -15.21 2.29 -12.14
N PRO A 44 -14.84 1.20 -11.42
CA PRO A 44 -13.45 0.79 -11.29
C PRO A 44 -12.72 0.61 -12.63
N VAL A 45 -13.44 0.22 -13.69
CA VAL A 45 -12.87 0.00 -15.02
C VAL A 45 -12.36 1.30 -15.65
N ASP A 46 -13.01 2.43 -15.36
CA ASP A 46 -12.66 3.76 -15.91
C ASP A 46 -11.28 4.24 -15.44
N HIS A 47 -10.80 3.68 -14.32
CA HIS A 47 -9.53 4.05 -13.69
C HIS A 47 -8.40 3.05 -13.97
N THR A 48 -8.64 2.03 -14.79
CA THR A 48 -7.68 0.93 -15.02
C THR A 48 -6.37 1.42 -15.61
N GLU A 49 -6.42 2.23 -16.68
CA GLU A 49 -5.23 2.72 -17.36
C GLU A 49 -4.40 3.66 -16.47
N PHE A 50 -5.07 4.58 -15.76
CA PHE A 50 -4.44 5.45 -14.78
C PHE A 50 -3.72 4.65 -13.69
N CYS A 51 -4.41 3.68 -13.08
CA CYS A 51 -3.85 2.92 -11.97
C CYS A 51 -2.74 1.95 -12.39
N ALA A 52 -2.82 1.38 -13.59
CA ALA A 52 -1.73 0.56 -14.16
C ALA A 52 -0.49 1.40 -14.47
N CYS A 53 -0.67 2.62 -15.01
CA CYS A 53 0.41 3.58 -15.20
C CYS A 53 1.04 3.96 -13.85
N PHE A 54 0.22 4.31 -12.85
CA PHE A 54 0.68 4.77 -11.54
C PHE A 54 1.49 3.69 -10.82
N ASP A 55 0.98 2.45 -10.82
CA ASP A 55 1.67 1.28 -10.28
C ASP A 55 3.04 1.07 -10.95
N THR A 56 3.08 1.10 -12.28
CA THR A 56 4.32 0.94 -13.04
C THR A 56 5.31 2.05 -12.71
N ALA A 57 4.87 3.31 -12.70
CA ALA A 57 5.71 4.45 -12.39
C ALA A 57 6.29 4.40 -10.97
N LEU A 58 5.50 3.96 -9.98
CA LEU A 58 5.98 3.76 -8.61
C LEU A 58 6.99 2.61 -8.54
N ARG A 59 6.68 1.47 -9.13
CA ARG A 59 7.55 0.29 -9.10
C ARG A 59 8.91 0.53 -9.76
N GLU A 60 8.95 1.32 -10.83
CA GLU A 60 10.20 1.72 -11.50
C GLU A 60 11.05 2.69 -10.68
N ALA A 61 10.42 3.58 -9.91
CA ALA A 61 11.11 4.65 -9.20
C ALA A 61 11.47 4.29 -7.75
N ALA A 62 10.69 3.43 -7.12
CA ALA A 62 10.87 3.02 -5.73
C ALA A 62 11.85 1.83 -5.61
N SER A 63 12.53 1.75 -4.47
CA SER A 63 13.19 0.49 -4.09
C SER A 63 12.14 -0.58 -3.79
N PRO A 64 12.48 -1.89 -3.85
CA PRO A 64 11.54 -2.96 -3.50
C PRO A 64 10.93 -2.80 -2.10
N ALA A 65 11.72 -2.35 -1.13
CA ALA A 65 11.26 -2.13 0.24
C ALA A 65 10.24 -0.97 0.33
N ILE A 66 10.49 0.15 -0.36
CA ILE A 66 9.54 1.27 -0.41
C ILE A 66 8.25 0.83 -1.13
N TYR A 67 8.36 0.09 -2.23
CA TYR A 67 7.21 -0.38 -2.99
C TYR A 67 6.32 -1.33 -2.18
N ARG A 68 6.92 -2.24 -1.40
CA ARG A 68 6.20 -3.09 -0.44
C ARG A 68 5.42 -2.26 0.59
N VAL A 69 6.06 -1.23 1.17
CA VAL A 69 5.39 -0.32 2.11
C VAL A 69 4.20 0.38 1.46
N PHE A 70 4.33 0.84 0.22
CA PHE A 70 3.19 1.43 -0.50
C PHE A 70 2.06 0.43 -0.73
N ALA A 71 2.36 -0.80 -1.12
CA ALA A 71 1.34 -1.83 -1.37
C ALA A 71 0.56 -2.17 -0.10
N LEU A 72 1.25 -2.45 1.01
CA LEU A 72 0.62 -2.74 2.30
C LEU A 72 -0.13 -1.53 2.86
N GLY A 73 0.49 -0.36 2.82
CA GLY A 73 -0.12 0.89 3.30
C GLY A 73 -1.38 1.25 2.51
N SER A 74 -1.40 1.00 1.20
CA SER A 74 -2.57 1.25 0.35
C SER A 74 -3.72 0.31 0.69
N GLN A 75 -3.44 -0.96 0.97
CA GLN A 75 -4.44 -1.92 1.45
C GLN A 75 -5.00 -1.49 2.82
N GLY A 76 -4.14 -1.10 3.75
CA GLY A 76 -4.54 -0.53 5.04
C GLY A 76 -5.39 0.75 4.91
N ALA A 77 -5.14 1.57 3.88
CA ALA A 77 -5.89 2.79 3.63
C ALA A 77 -7.31 2.54 3.09
N VAL A 78 -7.51 1.48 2.30
CA VAL A 78 -8.83 1.11 1.74
C VAL A 78 -9.62 0.13 2.64
N ARG A 79 -9.01 -0.35 3.73
CA ARG A 79 -9.65 -1.12 4.81
C ARG A 79 -10.42 -2.34 4.30
N GLU A 80 -11.70 -2.49 4.68
CA GLU A 80 -12.55 -3.63 4.33
C GLU A 80 -12.82 -3.76 2.83
N GLN A 81 -12.50 -2.75 2.02
CA GLN A 81 -12.60 -2.80 0.57
C GLN A 81 -11.33 -3.39 -0.07
N GLY A 82 -10.25 -3.54 0.70
CA GLY A 82 -9.00 -4.16 0.26
C GLY A 82 -9.12 -5.66 0.02
N MET A 83 -8.05 -6.24 -0.50
CA MET A 83 -7.90 -7.68 -0.71
C MET A 83 -7.28 -8.38 0.50
N ILE A 84 -6.68 -7.63 1.43
CA ILE A 84 -6.14 -8.16 2.68
C ILE A 84 -7.24 -8.09 3.74
N GLU A 85 -7.66 -9.25 4.25
CA GLU A 85 -8.69 -9.35 5.30
C GLU A 85 -8.26 -8.64 6.59
N ASP A 86 -7.03 -8.91 7.06
CA ASP A 86 -6.41 -8.22 8.19
C ASP A 86 -5.72 -6.92 7.75
N TRP A 87 -6.54 -5.96 7.30
CA TRP A 87 -6.06 -4.66 6.81
C TRP A 87 -5.38 -3.82 7.90
N GLU A 88 -5.72 -4.05 9.18
CA GLU A 88 -5.07 -3.41 10.32
C GLU A 88 -3.62 -3.88 10.46
N ALA A 89 -3.38 -5.18 10.38
CA ALA A 89 -2.02 -5.71 10.35
C ALA A 89 -1.23 -5.21 9.12
N ALA A 90 -1.86 -5.06 7.94
CA ALA A 90 -1.18 -4.51 6.77
C ALA A 90 -0.75 -3.05 6.98
N ARG A 91 -1.65 -2.22 7.55
CA ARG A 91 -1.34 -0.84 7.93
C ARG A 91 -0.18 -0.78 8.92
N ASP A 92 -0.25 -1.59 9.98
CA ASP A 92 0.71 -1.54 11.08
C ASP A 92 2.08 -2.07 10.63
N THR A 93 2.12 -3.15 9.83
CA THR A 93 3.35 -3.63 9.20
C THR A 93 3.95 -2.58 8.27
N ALA A 94 3.15 -1.93 7.41
CA ALA A 94 3.64 -0.86 6.55
C ALA A 94 4.27 0.29 7.36
N ALA A 95 3.64 0.70 8.47
CA ALA A 95 4.16 1.76 9.33
C ALA A 95 5.48 1.36 10.01
N VAL A 96 5.58 0.12 10.51
CA VAL A 96 6.81 -0.42 11.12
C VAL A 96 7.93 -0.52 10.09
N GLU A 97 7.64 -1.08 8.90
CA GLU A 97 8.61 -1.20 7.81
C GLU A 97 9.07 0.17 7.33
N ALA A 98 8.16 1.15 7.16
CA ALA A 98 8.49 2.53 6.81
C ALA A 98 9.44 3.18 7.82
N ALA A 99 9.16 3.01 9.12
CA ALA A 99 9.99 3.57 10.19
C ALA A 99 11.38 2.92 10.28
N ALA A 100 11.52 1.68 9.81
CA ALA A 100 12.79 0.96 9.77
C ALA A 100 13.67 1.30 8.55
N LEU A 101 13.12 1.99 7.53
CA LEU A 101 13.89 2.40 6.35
C LEU A 101 14.95 3.46 6.70
N PRO A 102 16.03 3.58 5.91
CA PRO A 102 16.97 4.69 6.02
C PRO A 102 16.25 6.05 5.92
N PRO A 103 16.69 7.11 6.64
CA PRO A 103 16.05 8.43 6.58
C PRO A 103 15.97 9.02 5.17
N THR A 104 16.95 8.70 4.31
CA THR A 104 16.95 9.10 2.90
C THR A 104 15.81 8.47 2.11
N ASP A 105 15.43 7.24 2.43
CA ASP A 105 14.32 6.52 1.79
C ASP A 105 12.98 7.03 2.32
N GLN A 106 12.89 7.28 3.63
CA GLN A 106 11.71 7.90 4.26
C GLN A 106 11.39 9.28 3.65
N ALA A 107 12.41 10.08 3.35
CA ALA A 107 12.22 11.40 2.74
C ALA A 107 11.67 11.35 1.30
N GLN A 108 11.79 10.20 0.61
CA GLN A 108 11.40 10.06 -0.79
C GLN A 108 9.91 9.73 -0.99
N PHE A 109 9.20 9.28 0.05
CA PHE A 109 7.82 8.78 -0.06
C PHE A 109 6.90 9.75 -0.80
N THR A 110 6.84 11.01 -0.36
CA THR A 110 5.98 12.02 -0.97
C THR A 110 6.38 12.31 -2.42
N SER A 111 7.67 12.45 -2.70
CA SER A 111 8.14 12.73 -4.07
C SER A 111 7.87 11.57 -5.03
N LEU A 112 7.99 10.32 -4.57
CA LEU A 112 7.68 9.14 -5.38
C LEU A 112 6.19 9.08 -5.73
N LEU A 113 5.32 9.29 -4.74
CA LEU A 113 3.87 9.36 -4.96
C LEU A 113 3.49 10.49 -5.93
N GLN A 114 3.99 11.70 -5.70
CA GLN A 114 3.71 12.85 -6.56
C GLN A 114 4.26 12.66 -7.99
N GLY A 115 5.47 12.11 -8.12
CA GLY A 115 6.08 11.81 -9.42
C GLY A 115 5.30 10.74 -10.19
N GLY A 116 4.87 9.68 -9.51
CA GLY A 116 4.04 8.63 -10.09
C GLY A 116 2.69 9.16 -10.55
N LEU A 117 1.97 9.89 -9.69
CA LEU A 117 0.69 10.51 -10.03
C LEU A 117 0.85 11.47 -11.21
N GLY A 118 1.84 12.36 -11.16
CA GLY A 118 2.10 13.37 -12.18
C GLY A 118 2.36 12.78 -13.57
N ARG A 119 3.08 11.65 -13.66
CA ARG A 119 3.29 10.92 -14.93
C ARG A 119 1.99 10.42 -15.55
N CYS A 120 1.00 10.08 -14.74
CA CYS A 120 -0.20 9.37 -15.18
C CYS A 120 -1.46 10.24 -15.25
N MET A 121 -1.42 11.50 -14.79
CA MET A 121 -2.57 12.41 -14.78
C MET A 121 -3.28 12.57 -16.13
N HIS A 122 -2.57 12.43 -17.25
CA HIS A 122 -3.18 12.50 -18.59
C HIS A 122 -4.15 11.33 -18.89
N LEU A 123 -4.12 10.27 -18.07
CA LEU A 123 -5.02 9.12 -18.12
C LEU A 123 -6.13 9.19 -17.06
N SER A 124 -6.18 10.25 -16.26
CA SER A 124 -7.19 10.37 -15.21
C SER A 124 -8.60 10.42 -15.82
N HIS A 125 -9.52 9.65 -15.27
CA HIS A 125 -10.93 9.79 -15.60
C HIS A 125 -11.41 11.19 -15.22
N GLN A 126 -11.99 11.90 -16.19
CA GLN A 126 -12.65 13.19 -16.00
C GLN A 126 -14.14 12.87 -16.05
N GLY A 127 -14.77 12.69 -14.88
CA GLY A 127 -16.21 12.39 -14.83
C GLY A 127 -17.03 13.43 -15.58
N GLU A 128 -18.04 12.98 -16.33
CA GLU A 128 -19.12 13.82 -16.88
C GLU A 128 -20.23 14.02 -15.83
#